data_AF-A0A2E2N4D2-F1
#
_entry.id   AF-A0A2E2N4D2-F1
#
_cell.length_a   1.000
_cell.length_b   1.000
_cell.length_c   1.000
_cell.angle_alpha   90.00
_cell.angle_beta   90.00
_cell.angle_gamma   90.00
#
_symmetry.space_group_name_H-M   'P 1'
#
loop_
_entity.id
_entity.type
_entity.pdbx_description
1 polymer ?
#
loop_
_entity_poly.entity_id
_entity_poly.type
_entity_poly.pdbx_seq_one_letter_code
_entity_poly.pdbx_strand_id
1 'polypeptide(L)'
;MLDEVRKLASRTCTGRSKLLRKLDELEAAVSNEIDNLDDARRRRVVGPRARVRAAIYTVEESPRGLALTERRDSKARPFKCPLEIHRAVMEAVAGSASPQTFQQIKATSERSLKESIADYGVRTPLRFWAVLGLVRHDQARFTRVGTKAEFERAARDQWSRARRERIEIEPG
;
A
#
# COMPACT_ATOMS: atom_id res chain seq x y z
N MET A 1 10.45 -9.69 -24.65
CA MET A 1 9.67 -10.82 -25.19
C MET A 1 8.29 -10.43 -25.73
N LEU A 2 7.24 -10.15 -24.94
CA LEU A 2 5.91 -9.85 -25.50
C LEU A 2 5.85 -8.52 -26.29
N ASP A 3 6.56 -7.49 -25.84
CA ASP A 3 6.67 -6.21 -26.57
C ASP A 3 7.43 -6.34 -27.90
N GLU A 4 8.40 -7.25 -27.98
CA GLU A 4 9.12 -7.54 -29.22
C GLU A 4 8.23 -8.30 -30.20
N VAL A 5 7.40 -9.23 -29.70
CA VAL A 5 6.39 -9.95 -30.50
C VAL A 5 5.31 -8.99 -30.99
N ARG A 6 4.84 -8.03 -30.17
CA ARG A 6 3.94 -6.95 -30.59
C ARG A 6 4.56 -6.07 -31.69
N LYS A 7 5.84 -5.71 -31.56
CA LYS A 7 6.59 -4.96 -32.58
C LYS A 7 6.72 -5.74 -33.89
N LEU A 8 6.99 -7.05 -33.84
CA LEU A 8 7.04 -7.92 -35.02
C LEU A 8 5.67 -8.11 -35.68
N ALA A 9 4.61 -8.30 -34.89
CA ALA A 9 3.23 -8.39 -35.37
C ALA A 9 2.73 -7.10 -36.01
N SER A 10 3.20 -5.94 -35.56
CA SER A 10 2.85 -4.64 -36.17
C SER A 10 3.42 -4.43 -37.57
N ARG A 11 4.40 -5.24 -38.00
CA ARG A 11 5.10 -5.14 -39.28
C ARG A 11 4.54 -6.06 -40.38
N THR A 12 3.59 -6.96 -40.06
CA THR A 12 2.98 -7.90 -41.01
C THR A 12 1.54 -7.52 -41.32
N CYS A 13 1.18 -7.35 -42.61
CA CYS A 13 -0.09 -6.74 -43.04
C CYS A 13 -1.31 -7.68 -43.02
N THR A 14 -1.13 -9.00 -43.00
CA THR A 14 -2.26 -9.95 -43.13
C THR A 14 -2.50 -10.65 -41.79
N GLY A 15 -3.64 -10.39 -41.14
CA GLY A 15 -4.04 -11.03 -39.87
C GLY A 15 -3.71 -10.25 -38.57
N ARG A 16 -3.21 -9.00 -38.70
CA ARG A 16 -2.77 -8.11 -37.60
C ARG A 16 -3.77 -7.95 -36.45
N SER A 17 -5.05 -7.71 -36.74
CA SER A 17 -6.07 -7.50 -35.70
C SER A 17 -6.36 -8.78 -34.92
N LYS A 18 -6.35 -9.93 -35.60
CA LYS A 18 -6.59 -11.24 -34.98
C LYS A 18 -5.43 -11.68 -34.09
N LEU A 19 -4.19 -11.37 -34.49
CA LEU A 19 -3.00 -11.70 -33.71
C LEU A 19 -2.86 -10.82 -32.47
N LEU A 20 -3.10 -9.50 -32.59
CA LEU A 20 -3.08 -8.58 -31.45
C LEU A 20 -4.19 -8.91 -30.44
N ARG A 21 -5.40 -9.20 -30.92
CA ARG A 21 -6.50 -9.63 -30.06
C ARG A 21 -6.17 -10.92 -29.30
N LYS A 22 -5.54 -11.90 -29.96
CA LYS A 22 -5.08 -13.12 -29.30
C LYS A 22 -3.99 -12.86 -28.26
N LEU A 23 -3.09 -11.91 -28.51
CA LEU A 23 -2.07 -11.50 -27.54
C LEU A 23 -2.71 -10.87 -26.31
N ASP A 24 -3.68 -9.98 -26.50
CA ASP A 24 -4.40 -9.33 -25.40
C ASP A 24 -5.25 -10.33 -24.60
N GLU A 25 -5.91 -11.28 -25.29
CA GLU A 25 -6.63 -12.40 -24.67
C GLU A 25 -5.67 -13.28 -23.84
N LEU A 26 -4.45 -13.53 -24.34
CA LEU A 26 -3.44 -14.32 -23.62
C LEU A 26 -2.92 -13.57 -22.38
N GLU A 27 -2.68 -12.26 -22.51
CA GLU A 27 -2.19 -11.41 -21.43
C GLU A 27 -3.24 -11.27 -20.30
N ALA A 28 -4.52 -11.17 -20.67
CA ALA A 28 -5.64 -11.22 -19.75
C ALA A 28 -5.76 -12.59 -19.07
N ALA A 29 -5.62 -13.68 -19.83
CA ALA A 29 -5.68 -15.04 -19.27
C ALA A 29 -4.54 -15.31 -18.27
N VAL A 30 -3.32 -14.89 -18.58
CA VAL A 30 -2.16 -15.01 -17.67
C VAL A 30 -2.37 -14.17 -16.41
N SER A 31 -2.90 -12.95 -16.54
CA SER A 31 -3.20 -12.10 -15.38
C SER A 31 -4.25 -12.74 -14.48
N ASN A 32 -5.32 -13.28 -15.07
CA ASN A 32 -6.37 -13.98 -14.33
C ASN A 32 -5.84 -15.24 -13.64
N GLU A 33 -4.94 -15.99 -14.26
CA GLU A 33 -4.35 -17.19 -13.65
C GLU A 33 -3.43 -16.85 -12.49
N ILE A 34 -2.66 -15.76 -12.59
CA ILE A 34 -1.85 -15.24 -11.46
C ILE A 34 -2.76 -14.85 -10.30
N ASP A 35 -3.85 -14.12 -10.57
CA ASP A 35 -4.83 -13.73 -9.55
C ASP A 35 -5.49 -14.95 -8.90
N ASN A 36 -5.85 -15.97 -9.68
CA ASN A 36 -6.42 -17.22 -9.18
C ASN A 36 -5.45 -18.02 -8.31
N LEU A 37 -4.17 -18.11 -8.71
CA LEU A 37 -3.13 -18.80 -7.94
C LEU A 37 -2.84 -18.09 -6.63
N ASP A 38 -2.82 -16.76 -6.64
CA ASP A 38 -2.67 -15.96 -5.43
C ASP A 38 -3.89 -16.10 -4.51
N ASP A 39 -5.11 -16.15 -5.06
CA ASP A 39 -6.32 -16.38 -4.28
C ASP A 39 -6.39 -17.79 -3.69
N ALA A 40 -5.98 -18.81 -4.46
CA ALA A 40 -5.84 -20.19 -3.98
C ALA A 40 -4.78 -20.31 -2.87
N ARG A 41 -3.65 -19.60 -2.98
CA ARG A 41 -2.63 -19.50 -1.92
C ARG A 41 -3.17 -18.83 -0.66
N ARG A 42 -3.99 -17.78 -0.80
CA ARG A 42 -4.64 -17.08 0.34
C ARG A 42 -5.67 -17.96 1.04
N ARG A 43 -6.46 -18.73 0.30
CA ARG A 43 -7.47 -19.66 0.85
C ARG A 43 -6.85 -20.85 1.60
N ARG A 44 -5.58 -21.20 1.34
CA ARG A 44 -4.86 -22.24 2.09
C ARG A 44 -4.43 -21.83 3.50
N VAL A 45 -4.57 -20.56 3.89
CA VAL A 45 -4.29 -20.07 5.25
C VAL A 45 -5.53 -19.39 5.81
N VAL A 46 -6.46 -20.17 6.35
CA VAL A 46 -7.62 -19.65 7.08
C VAL A 46 -7.56 -20.16 8.52
N GLY A 47 -6.75 -19.49 9.31
CA GLY A 47 -7.01 -19.33 10.75
C GLY A 47 -7.64 -17.94 10.99
N PRO A 48 -8.24 -17.69 12.16
CA PRO A 48 -8.77 -16.37 12.51
C PRO A 48 -7.69 -15.31 12.27
N ARG A 49 -8.00 -14.29 11.47
CA ARG A 49 -7.11 -13.14 11.29
C ARG A 49 -6.77 -12.60 12.67
N ALA A 50 -5.49 -12.55 13.01
CA ALA A 50 -5.03 -12.12 14.32
C ALA A 50 -5.71 -10.81 14.72
N ARG A 51 -6.28 -10.79 15.94
CA ARG A 51 -6.85 -9.60 16.58
C ARG A 51 -5.91 -8.41 16.39
N VAL A 52 -6.48 -7.22 16.16
CA VAL A 52 -5.71 -5.98 16.14
C VAL A 52 -4.86 -5.98 17.41
N ARG A 53 -3.53 -5.90 17.29
CA ARG A 53 -2.68 -5.88 18.49
C ARG A 53 -2.75 -4.50 19.10
N ALA A 54 -2.78 -4.44 20.42
CA ALA A 54 -2.64 -3.19 21.15
C ALA A 54 -1.41 -2.43 20.62
N ALA A 55 -1.61 -1.17 20.24
CA ALA A 55 -0.57 -0.33 19.68
C ALA A 55 -0.74 1.11 20.14
N ILE A 56 0.39 1.78 20.40
CA ILE A 56 0.45 3.20 20.73
C ILE A 56 1.15 3.90 19.58
N TYR A 57 0.51 4.92 19.04
CA TYR A 57 1.05 5.79 18.00
C TYR A 57 1.37 7.18 18.56
N THR A 58 2.59 7.65 18.35
CA THR A 58 3.08 8.98 18.73
C THR A 58 4.02 9.51 17.65
N VAL A 59 4.14 10.83 17.50
CA VAL A 59 5.23 11.44 16.71
C VAL A 59 6.38 11.78 17.66
N GLU A 60 7.55 11.23 17.39
CA GLU A 60 8.77 11.40 18.20
C GLU A 60 9.90 11.97 17.35
N GLU A 61 10.90 12.57 17.99
CA GLU A 61 12.16 12.90 17.32
C GLU A 61 12.93 11.64 16.90
N SER A 62 13.63 11.75 15.77
CA SER A 62 14.50 10.71 15.23
C SER A 62 15.67 11.35 14.47
N PRO A 63 16.74 10.60 14.15
CA PRO A 63 17.86 11.14 13.36
C PRO A 63 17.47 11.72 11.99
N ARG A 64 16.34 11.28 11.41
CA ARG A 64 15.79 11.82 10.14
C ARG A 64 14.68 12.86 10.37
N GLY A 65 14.63 13.47 11.55
CA GLY A 65 13.56 14.41 11.95
C GLY A 65 12.37 13.71 12.61
N LEU A 66 11.22 14.38 12.62
CA LEU A 66 10.00 13.85 13.25
C LEU A 66 9.55 12.55 12.58
N ALA A 67 9.17 11.56 13.38
CA ALA A 67 8.76 10.26 12.90
C ALA A 67 7.52 9.75 13.65
N LEU A 68 6.54 9.24 12.89
CA LEU A 68 5.44 8.45 13.44
C LEU A 68 6.01 7.13 13.98
N THR A 69 5.82 6.92 15.27
CA THR A 69 6.34 5.79 16.03
C THR A 69 5.18 4.89 16.42
N GLU A 70 5.25 3.62 16.05
CA GLU A 70 4.33 2.57 16.48
C GLU A 70 5.02 1.72 17.55
N ARG A 71 4.50 1.80 18.78
CA ARG A 71 4.90 0.95 19.91
C ARG A 71 3.85 -0.14 20.07
N ARG A 72 4.29 -1.39 20.14
CA ARG A 72 3.43 -2.54 20.37
C ARG A 72 3.69 -3.08 21.77
N ASP A 73 2.74 -3.85 22.31
CA ASP A 73 2.87 -4.55 23.59
C ASP A 73 3.87 -5.74 23.56
N SER A 74 4.97 -5.58 22.81
CA SER A 74 6.07 -6.54 22.81
C SER A 74 7.35 -5.83 23.23
N LYS A 75 8.33 -6.60 23.74
CA LYS A 75 9.68 -6.09 24.04
C LYS A 75 10.47 -5.68 22.79
N ALA A 76 9.86 -5.68 21.61
CA ALA A 76 10.51 -5.32 20.35
C ALA A 76 10.74 -3.80 20.28
N ARG A 77 11.75 -3.39 19.50
CA ARG A 77 11.99 -1.98 19.22
C ARG A 77 10.78 -1.36 18.50
N PRO A 78 10.40 -0.11 18.81
CA PRO A 78 9.32 0.58 18.11
C PRO A 78 9.61 0.71 16.61
N PHE A 79 8.57 0.67 15.78
CA PHE A 79 8.71 0.97 14.36
C PHE A 79 8.61 2.47 14.14
N LYS A 80 9.54 3.06 13.38
CA LYS A 80 9.55 4.50 13.10
C LYS A 80 9.37 4.78 11.60
N CYS A 81 8.50 5.73 11.27
CA CYS A 81 8.26 6.24 9.92
C CYS A 81 8.54 7.76 9.91
N PRO A 82 9.68 8.21 9.34
CA PRO A 82 9.98 9.63 9.18
C PRO A 82 8.88 10.39 8.42
N LEU A 83 8.69 11.67 8.74
CA LEU A 83 7.65 12.53 8.17
C LEU A 83 7.64 12.54 6.64
N GLU A 84 8.81 12.60 5.99
CA GLU A 84 8.86 12.62 4.52
C GLU A 84 8.38 11.29 3.92
N ILE A 85 8.69 10.16 4.56
CA ILE A 85 8.15 8.85 4.15
C ILE A 85 6.64 8.80 4.39
N HIS A 86 6.17 9.28 5.54
CA HIS A 86 4.74 9.35 5.85
C HIS A 86 3.97 10.17 4.79
N ARG A 87 4.50 11.33 4.39
CA ARG A 87 3.93 12.18 3.33
C ARG A 87 3.93 11.49 1.97
N ALA A 88 5.04 10.88 1.57
CA ALA A 88 5.11 10.17 0.29
C ALA A 88 4.15 8.97 0.23
N VAL A 89 3.93 8.28 1.35
CA VAL A 89 2.93 7.20 1.44
C VAL A 89 1.51 7.76 1.41
N MET A 90 1.27 8.91 2.06
CA MET A 90 -0.03 9.59 2.01
C MET A 90 -0.38 9.99 0.58
N GLU A 91 0.54 10.61 -0.14
CA GLU A 91 0.34 11.00 -1.55
C GLU A 91 0.09 9.79 -2.46
N ALA A 92 0.83 8.69 -2.27
CA ALA A 92 0.62 7.45 -3.02
C ALA A 92 -0.78 6.86 -2.78
N VAL A 93 -1.25 6.83 -1.54
CA VAL A 93 -2.60 6.35 -1.19
C VAL A 93 -3.68 7.31 -1.70
N ALA A 94 -3.46 8.62 -1.57
CA ALA A 94 -4.37 9.67 -2.00
C ALA A 94 -4.57 9.68 -3.54
N GLY A 95 -3.51 9.38 -4.28
CA GLY A 95 -3.45 9.43 -5.74
C GLY A 95 -4.34 8.43 -6.48
N SER A 96 -4.84 7.37 -5.82
CA SER A 96 -5.74 6.39 -6.44
C SER A 96 -7.03 6.23 -5.63
N ALA A 97 -8.16 6.20 -6.34
CA ALA A 97 -9.44 5.75 -5.76
C ALA A 97 -9.57 4.21 -5.78
N SER A 98 -8.81 3.53 -6.64
CA SER A 98 -8.85 2.08 -6.80
C SER A 98 -8.01 1.38 -5.74
N PRO A 99 -8.36 0.15 -5.32
CA PRO A 99 -7.58 -0.63 -4.36
C PRO A 99 -6.13 -0.85 -4.81
N GLN A 100 -5.16 -0.52 -3.95
CA GLN A 100 -3.73 -0.63 -4.22
C GLN A 100 -3.07 -1.70 -3.35
N THR A 101 -2.14 -2.46 -3.91
CA THR A 101 -1.31 -3.38 -3.12
C THR A 101 -0.23 -2.63 -2.35
N PHE A 102 0.31 -3.28 -1.31
CA PHE A 102 1.47 -2.76 -0.59
C PHE A 102 2.65 -2.40 -1.51
N GLN A 103 2.96 -3.27 -2.49
CA GLN A 103 4.09 -3.07 -3.40
C GLN A 103 3.87 -1.87 -4.33
N GLN A 104 2.64 -1.64 -4.79
CA GLN A 104 2.30 -0.47 -5.60
C GLN A 104 2.46 0.84 -4.82
N ILE A 105 2.00 0.88 -3.57
CA ILE A 105 2.14 2.05 -2.70
C ILE A 105 3.63 2.32 -2.45
N LYS A 106 4.38 1.28 -2.04
CA LYS A 106 5.82 1.37 -1.78
C LYS A 106 6.57 1.89 -3.00
N ALA A 107 6.38 1.27 -4.17
CA ALA A 107 7.05 1.67 -5.40
C ALA A 107 6.72 3.11 -5.80
N THR A 108 5.49 3.56 -5.57
CA THR A 108 5.07 4.95 -5.83
C THR A 108 5.76 5.93 -4.88
N SER A 109 5.83 5.61 -3.59
CA SER A 109 6.52 6.44 -2.60
C SER A 109 8.04 6.48 -2.83
N GLU A 110 8.67 5.36 -3.14
CA GLU A 110 10.11 5.28 -3.47
C GLU A 110 10.44 6.13 -4.70
N ARG A 111 9.58 6.10 -5.73
CA ARG A 111 9.74 6.93 -6.92
C ARG A 111 9.64 8.42 -6.60
N SER A 112 8.73 8.81 -5.70
CA SER A 112 8.57 10.21 -5.27
C SER A 112 9.81 10.70 -4.52
N LEU A 113 10.33 9.90 -3.59
CA LEU A 113 11.48 10.27 -2.76
C LEU A 113 12.84 10.03 -3.42
N LYS A 114 12.89 9.30 -4.55
CA LYS A 114 14.12 8.86 -5.22
C LYS A 114 15.06 8.05 -4.29
N GLU A 115 14.49 7.33 -3.33
CA GLU A 115 15.23 6.47 -2.41
C GLU A 115 14.45 5.16 -2.16
N SER A 116 15.18 4.11 -1.78
CA SER A 116 14.57 2.86 -1.31
C SER A 116 14.02 3.03 0.10
N ILE A 117 12.79 2.56 0.32
CA ILE A 117 12.08 2.70 1.60
C ILE A 117 12.01 1.32 2.27
N ALA A 118 12.35 1.25 3.55
CA ALA A 118 12.17 0.02 4.31
C ALA A 118 10.68 -0.31 4.47
N ASP A 119 10.33 -1.60 4.45
CA ASP A 119 8.92 -2.04 4.50
C ASP A 119 8.14 -1.45 5.68
N TYR A 120 8.76 -1.33 6.86
CA TYR A 120 8.12 -0.74 8.03
C TYR A 120 7.79 0.75 7.84
N GLY A 121 8.57 1.48 7.04
CA GLY A 121 8.31 2.88 6.71
C GLY A 121 6.98 3.07 5.99
N VAL A 122 6.54 2.07 5.21
CA VAL A 122 5.23 2.07 4.53
C VAL A 122 4.15 1.41 5.39
N ARG A 123 4.47 0.30 6.08
CA ARG A 123 3.46 -0.43 6.88
C ARG A 123 2.99 0.35 8.10
N THR A 124 3.83 1.15 8.74
CA THR A 124 3.48 1.94 9.93
C THR A 124 2.35 2.94 9.64
N PRO A 125 2.46 3.85 8.66
CA PRO A 125 1.36 4.77 8.34
C PRO A 125 0.11 4.05 7.83
N LEU A 126 0.24 2.98 7.04
CA LEU A 126 -0.93 2.21 6.58
C LEU A 126 -1.71 1.56 7.72
N ARG A 127 -1.01 0.98 8.71
CA ARG A 127 -1.66 0.43 9.92
C ARG A 127 -2.33 1.54 10.72
N PHE A 128 -1.63 2.65 10.94
CA PHE A 128 -2.14 3.81 11.66
C PHE A 128 -3.44 4.36 11.03
N TRP A 129 -3.49 4.51 9.72
CA TRP A 129 -4.70 4.98 9.04
C TRP A 129 -5.80 3.92 8.97
N ALA A 130 -5.46 2.64 8.91
CA ALA A 130 -6.44 1.56 8.91
C ALA A 130 -7.21 1.49 10.24
N VAL A 131 -6.51 1.57 11.37
CA VAL A 131 -7.16 1.57 12.70
C VAL A 131 -7.97 2.82 12.97
N LEU A 132 -7.63 3.94 12.32
CA LEU A 132 -8.41 5.19 12.38
C LEU A 132 -9.53 5.27 11.33
N GLY A 133 -9.74 4.20 10.55
CA GLY A 133 -10.80 4.15 9.52
C GLY A 133 -10.56 5.05 8.30
N LEU A 134 -9.36 5.59 8.12
CA LEU A 134 -8.99 6.42 6.96
C LEU A 134 -8.61 5.59 5.73
N VAL A 135 -8.21 4.34 5.96
CA VAL A 135 -7.87 3.37 4.91
C VAL A 135 -8.59 2.06 5.20
N ARG A 136 -9.29 1.50 4.21
CA ARG A 136 -9.79 0.12 4.25
C ARG A 136 -8.69 -0.83 3.80
N HIS A 137 -8.55 -1.94 4.50
CA HIS A 137 -7.63 -3.01 4.15
C HIS A 137 -8.42 -4.29 3.89
N ASP A 138 -8.56 -4.65 2.61
CA ASP A 138 -9.26 -5.86 2.17
C ASP A 138 -8.39 -6.66 1.21
N GLN A 139 -8.32 -7.98 1.38
CA GLN A 139 -7.54 -8.89 0.54
C GLN A 139 -6.11 -8.39 0.19
N ALA A 140 -5.37 -7.87 1.17
CA ALA A 140 -4.02 -7.30 1.01
C ALA A 140 -3.94 -6.06 0.10
N ARG A 141 -5.07 -5.38 -0.11
CA ARG A 141 -5.19 -4.13 -0.83
C ARG A 141 -5.68 -3.03 0.11
N PHE A 142 -5.26 -1.81 -0.17
CA PHE A 142 -5.53 -0.61 0.59
C PHE A 142 -6.33 0.37 -0.26
N THR A 143 -7.40 0.89 0.30
CA THR A 143 -8.26 1.89 -0.35
C THR A 143 -8.50 3.03 0.62
N ARG A 144 -8.23 4.28 0.21
CA ARG A 144 -8.58 5.45 1.02
C ARG A 144 -10.10 5.56 1.20
N VAL A 145 -10.52 6.05 2.36
CA VAL A 145 -11.93 6.39 2.62
C VAL A 145 -12.17 7.86 2.29
N GLY A 146 -13.30 8.15 1.64
CA GLY A 146 -13.64 9.50 1.18
C GLY A 146 -12.90 9.91 -0.09
N THR A 147 -12.92 11.20 -0.40
CA THR A 147 -12.21 11.82 -1.53
C THR A 147 -10.71 11.99 -1.25
N LYS A 148 -9.93 12.32 -2.29
CA LYS A 148 -8.49 12.60 -2.15
C LYS A 148 -8.23 13.68 -1.09
N ALA A 149 -8.93 14.81 -1.21
CA ALA A 149 -8.74 15.97 -0.33
C ALA A 149 -9.17 15.71 1.11
N GLU A 150 -10.25 14.94 1.32
CA GLU A 150 -10.69 14.53 2.65
C GLU A 150 -9.66 13.61 3.33
N PHE A 151 -9.18 12.60 2.60
CA PHE A 151 -8.14 11.70 3.10
C PHE A 151 -6.85 12.44 3.47
N GLU A 152 -6.32 13.29 2.58
CA GLU A 152 -5.09 14.05 2.84
C GLU A 152 -5.23 15.02 4.01
N ARG A 153 -6.43 15.60 4.20
CA ARG A 153 -6.72 16.46 5.35
C ARG A 153 -6.73 15.63 6.64
N ALA A 154 -7.53 14.57 6.67
CA ALA A 154 -7.64 13.69 7.82
C ALA A 154 -6.27 13.08 8.22
N ALA A 155 -5.47 12.63 7.25
CA ALA A 155 -4.14 12.09 7.52
C ALA A 155 -3.19 13.13 8.15
N ARG A 156 -3.23 14.39 7.71
CA ARG A 156 -2.46 15.50 8.30
C ARG A 156 -2.96 15.87 9.71
N ASP A 157 -4.27 15.85 9.91
CA ASP A 157 -4.88 16.12 11.21
C ASP A 157 -4.48 15.04 12.23
N GLN A 158 -4.51 13.77 11.83
CA GLN A 158 -4.09 12.65 12.68
C GLN A 158 -2.58 12.66 12.96
N TRP A 159 -1.74 13.09 12.02
CA TRP A 159 -0.33 13.36 12.31
C TRP A 159 -0.17 14.43 13.38
N SER A 160 -0.88 15.55 13.24
CA SER A 160 -0.85 16.68 14.18
C SER A 160 -1.39 16.30 15.55
N ARG A 161 -2.36 15.39 15.60
CA ARG A 161 -2.87 14.78 16.83
C ARG A 161 -1.80 13.88 17.48
N ALA A 162 -1.23 12.93 16.73
CA ALA A 162 -0.18 12.03 17.23
C ALA A 162 1.09 12.77 17.72
N ARG A 163 1.32 14.01 17.26
CA ARG A 163 2.36 14.89 17.78
C ARG A 163 2.05 15.51 19.13
N ARG A 164 0.77 15.73 19.44
CA ARG A 164 0.32 16.37 20.68
C ARG A 164 -0.02 15.36 21.76
N GLU A 165 -0.49 14.18 21.37
CA GLU A 165 -0.94 13.15 22.31
C GLU A 165 -0.63 11.74 21.79
N ARG A 166 -0.60 10.79 22.72
CA ARG A 166 -0.52 9.36 22.41
C ARG A 166 -1.88 8.87 21.91
N ILE A 167 -1.88 8.17 20.79
CA ILE A 167 -3.07 7.52 20.24
C ILE A 167 -2.97 6.03 20.58
N GLU A 168 -3.81 5.59 21.51
CA GLU A 168 -3.86 4.19 21.95
C GLU A 168 -4.94 3.45 21.15
N ILE A 169 -4.57 2.29 20.63
CA ILE A 169 -5.45 1.41 19.87
C ILE A 169 -5.60 0.14 20.68
N GLU A 170 -6.82 -0.12 21.14
CA GLU A 170 -7.17 -1.34 21.85
C GLU A 170 -7.35 -2.52 20.88
N PRO A 171 -7.09 -3.76 21.34
CA PRO A 171 -7.34 -4.93 20.55
C PRO A 171 -8.85 -5.15 20.35
N GLY A 172 -9.29 -5.15 19.09
CA GLY A 172 -10.63 -5.57 18.68
C GLY A 172 -10.78 -7.08 18.54
#